data_AF-A0AA42NP56-F1
#
_entry.id   AF-A0AA42NP56-F1
#
_cell.length_a   1.000
_cell.length_b   1.000
_cell.length_c   1.000
_cell.angle_alpha   90.00
_cell.angle_beta   90.00
_cell.angle_gamma   90.00
#
_symmetry.space_group_name_H-M   'P 1'
#
loop_
_entity.id
_entity.type
_entity.pdbx_description
1 polymer ?
#
loop_
_entity_poly.entity_id
_entity_poly.type
_entity_poly.pdbx_seq_one_letter_code
_entity_poly.pdbx_strand_id
1 'polypeptide(L)'
;MDYCTGFPEGWWQHCCQAHDAAYDLQIGKAQADRELLACVEEARPGWADQYPLMAAGLSDAIAIVMFAGVAVFGRRFYRRAGKKKPTP
;
A
#
# COMPACT_ATOMS: atom_id res chain seq x y z
N MET A 1 4.94 11.57 -5.00
CA MET A 1 4.23 10.40 -4.47
C MET A 1 2.92 10.30 -5.21
N ASP A 2 2.66 9.15 -5.82
CA ASP A 2 1.47 8.90 -6.62
C ASP A 2 0.43 8.15 -5.76
N TYR A 3 0.27 8.55 -4.48
CA TYR A 3 -0.67 8.02 -3.48
C TYR A 3 -1.05 6.53 -3.74
N CYS A 4 -2.32 6.16 -3.69
CA CYS A 4 -2.75 4.82 -4.08
C CYS A 4 -2.92 4.76 -5.60
N THR A 5 -1.85 4.57 -6.37
CA THR A 5 -1.90 4.55 -7.84
C THR A 5 -2.93 3.55 -8.37
N GLY A 6 -4.02 4.04 -8.97
CA GLY A 6 -5.06 3.20 -9.56
C GLY A 6 -5.98 2.52 -8.55
N PHE A 7 -5.99 2.95 -7.28
CA PHE A 7 -6.87 2.45 -6.23
C PHE A 7 -7.48 3.62 -5.45
N PRO A 8 -8.74 3.54 -4.97
CA PRO A 8 -9.33 4.61 -4.18
C PRO A 8 -8.52 4.91 -2.91
N GLU A 9 -8.52 6.17 -2.51
CA GLU A 9 -7.91 6.62 -1.26
C GLU A 9 -8.89 6.51 -0.09
N GLY A 10 -8.36 6.30 1.11
CA GLY A 10 -9.13 6.13 2.32
C GLY A 10 -8.25 6.20 3.57
N TRP A 11 -8.67 5.55 4.66
CA TRP A 11 -7.90 5.53 5.92
C TRP A 11 -6.53 4.84 5.78
N TRP A 12 -6.32 4.09 4.70
CA TRP A 12 -5.06 3.42 4.34
C TRP A 12 -4.11 4.28 3.48
N GLN A 13 -4.44 5.54 3.17
CA GLN A 13 -3.63 6.38 2.27
C GLN A 13 -2.14 6.47 2.67
N HIS A 14 -1.88 6.47 3.98
CA HIS A 14 -0.52 6.55 4.53
C HIS A 14 0.30 5.29 4.23
N CYS A 15 -0.34 4.12 4.11
CA CYS A 15 0.31 2.88 3.71
C CYS A 15 0.77 2.93 2.24
N CYS A 16 -0.02 3.53 1.36
CA CYS A 16 0.38 3.75 -0.03
C CYS A 16 1.59 4.69 -0.14
N GLN A 17 1.63 5.75 0.67
CA GLN A 17 2.80 6.65 0.71
C GLN A 17 4.07 5.92 1.18
N ALA A 18 3.95 5.07 2.20
CA ALA A 18 5.07 4.27 2.68
C ALA A 18 5.55 3.27 1.62
N HIS A 19 4.63 2.66 0.87
CA HIS A 19 4.93 1.75 -0.23
C HIS A 19 5.64 2.44 -1.39
N ASP A 20 5.16 3.62 -1.79
CA ASP A 20 5.82 4.47 -2.79
C ASP A 20 7.25 4.81 -2.37
N ALA A 21 7.45 5.22 -1.11
CA ALA A 21 8.77 5.51 -0.56
C ALA A 21 9.68 4.28 -0.58
N ALA A 22 9.16 3.10 -0.23
CA ALA A 22 9.90 1.85 -0.32
C ALA A 22 10.30 1.51 -1.77
N TYR A 23 9.42 1.77 -2.74
CA TYR A 23 9.71 1.63 -4.17
C TYR A 23 10.78 2.62 -4.64
N ASP A 24 10.73 3.88 -4.23
CA ASP A 24 11.73 4.90 -4.58
C ASP A 24 13.11 4.59 -3.96
N LEU A 25 13.13 4.08 -2.72
CA LEU A 25 14.34 3.60 -2.05
C LEU A 25 14.84 2.24 -2.58
N GLN A 26 14.11 1.62 -3.51
CA GLN A 26 14.42 0.30 -4.06
C GLN A 26 14.59 -0.77 -2.97
N ILE A 27 13.80 -0.69 -1.90
CA ILE A 27 13.61 -1.80 -0.96
C ILE A 27 13.00 -2.96 -1.75
N GLY A 28 13.48 -4.19 -1.54
CA GLY A 28 13.09 -5.33 -2.36
C GLY A 28 11.56 -5.42 -2.54
N LYS A 29 11.09 -5.46 -3.79
CA LYS A 29 9.64 -5.41 -4.14
C LYS A 29 8.76 -6.28 -3.25
N ALA A 30 9.15 -7.55 -3.04
CA ALA A 30 8.36 -8.49 -2.25
C ALA A 30 8.32 -8.16 -0.75
N GLN A 31 9.30 -7.41 -0.25
CA GLN A 31 9.27 -6.85 1.09
C GLN A 31 8.33 -5.64 1.13
N ALA A 32 8.52 -4.67 0.23
CA ALA A 32 7.66 -3.49 0.15
C ALA A 32 6.17 -3.86 0.02
N ASP A 33 5.82 -4.82 -0.85
CA ASP A 33 4.43 -5.26 -1.02
C ASP A 33 3.87 -5.96 0.24
N ARG A 34 4.70 -6.69 1.00
CA ARG A 34 4.29 -7.31 2.27
C ARG A 34 4.09 -6.28 3.37
N GLU A 35 4.94 -5.27 3.43
CA GLU A 35 4.80 -4.15 4.36
C GLU A 35 3.53 -3.34 4.05
N LEU A 36 3.19 -3.16 2.76
CA LEU A 36 1.90 -2.58 2.37
C LEU A 36 0.72 -3.40 2.88
N LEU A 37 0.74 -4.73 2.67
CA LEU A 37 -0.33 -5.61 3.14
C LEU A 37 -0.55 -5.45 4.65
N ALA A 38 0.51 -5.61 5.45
CA ALA A 38 0.42 -5.52 6.91
C ALA A 38 -0.05 -4.13 7.38
N CYS A 39 0.45 -3.05 6.75
CA CYS A 39 0.02 -1.69 7.08
C CYS A 39 -1.48 -1.49 6.85
N VAL A 40 -2.02 -1.99 5.73
CA VAL A 40 -3.44 -1.82 5.41
C VAL A 40 -4.34 -2.66 6.33
N GLU A 41 -3.92 -3.88 6.71
CA GLU A 41 -4.62 -4.73 7.70
C GLU A 41 -4.70 -4.07 9.10
N GLU A 42 -3.63 -3.36 9.48
CA GLU A 42 -3.56 -2.62 10.74
C GLU A 42 -4.26 -1.26 10.66
N ALA A 43 -4.38 -0.66 9.46
CA ALA A 43 -5.02 0.62 9.28
C ALA A 43 -6.52 0.54 9.63
N ARG A 44 -6.95 1.38 10.58
CA ARG A 44 -8.35 1.42 11.03
C ARG A 44 -9.05 2.74 10.66
N PRO A 45 -10.31 2.68 10.19
CA PRO A 45 -11.11 3.88 10.01
C PRO A 45 -11.49 4.50 11.35
N GLY A 46 -11.80 5.80 11.38
CA GLY A 46 -12.18 6.52 12.61
C GLY A 46 -13.46 6.01 13.30
N TRP A 47 -14.29 5.22 12.62
CA TRP A 47 -15.48 4.56 13.19
C TRP A 47 -15.20 3.14 13.70
N ALA A 48 -13.95 2.66 13.67
CA ALA A 48 -13.61 1.29 14.02
C ALA A 48 -14.03 0.89 15.44
N ASP A 49 -14.00 1.82 16.40
CA ASP A 49 -14.43 1.55 17.78
C ASP A 49 -15.92 1.18 17.87
N GLN A 50 -16.76 1.69 16.95
CA GLN A 50 -18.19 1.42 16.90
C GLN A 50 -18.49 0.07 16.25
N TYR A 51 -17.66 -0.34 15.27
CA TYR A 51 -17.86 -1.56 14.49
C TYR A 51 -16.52 -2.30 14.25
N PRO A 52 -15.90 -2.86 15.30
CA PRO A 52 -14.52 -3.36 15.23
C PRO A 52 -14.34 -4.53 14.25
N LEU A 53 -15.30 -5.45 14.21
CA LEU A 53 -15.26 -6.60 13.29
C LEU A 53 -15.46 -6.19 11.83
N MET A 54 -16.36 -5.23 11.57
CA MET A 54 -16.59 -4.72 10.22
C MET A 54 -15.38 -3.92 9.72
N ALA A 55 -14.80 -3.08 10.59
CA ALA A 55 -13.58 -2.36 10.28
C ALA A 55 -12.42 -3.30 9.94
N ALA A 56 -12.24 -4.37 10.73
CA ALA A 56 -11.26 -5.42 10.44
C ALA A 56 -11.49 -6.06 9.08
N GLY A 57 -12.70 -6.56 8.84
CA GLY A 57 -13.03 -7.25 7.60
C GLY A 57 -12.85 -6.37 6.36
N LEU A 58 -13.17 -5.07 6.45
CA LEU A 58 -12.95 -4.15 5.33
C LEU A 58 -11.46 -3.85 5.12
N SER A 59 -10.69 -3.60 6.18
CA SER A 59 -9.25 -3.37 6.07
C SER A 59 -8.54 -4.59 5.47
N ASP A 60 -8.86 -5.80 5.93
CA ASP A 60 -8.29 -7.05 5.40
C ASP A 60 -8.66 -7.24 3.92
N ALA A 61 -9.92 -7.02 3.55
CA ALA A 61 -10.37 -7.13 2.17
C ALA A 61 -9.63 -6.15 1.25
N ILE A 62 -9.46 -4.90 1.70
CA ILE A 62 -8.73 -3.88 0.95
C ILE A 62 -7.24 -4.27 0.82
N ALA A 63 -6.64 -4.72 1.92
CA ALA A 63 -5.24 -5.16 1.93
C ALA A 63 -4.99 -6.27 0.90
N ILE A 64 -5.85 -7.28 0.85
CA ILE A 64 -5.78 -8.39 -0.12
C ILE A 64 -5.91 -7.87 -1.57
N VAL A 65 -6.88 -7.00 -1.84
CA VAL A 65 -7.10 -6.46 -3.19
C VAL A 65 -5.90 -5.61 -3.63
N MET A 66 -5.38 -4.76 -2.75
CA MET A 66 -4.20 -3.94 -3.04
C MET A 66 -2.96 -4.81 -3.26
N PHE A 67 -2.75 -5.82 -2.41
CA PHE A 67 -1.65 -6.78 -2.53
C PHE A 67 -1.70 -7.53 -3.87
N ALA A 68 -2.89 -8.00 -4.27
CA ALA A 68 -3.07 -8.63 -5.58
C ALA A 68 -2.73 -7.66 -6.73
N GLY A 69 -3.15 -6.41 -6.63
CA GLY A 69 -2.82 -5.36 -7.59
C GLY A 69 -1.30 -5.12 -7.73
N VAL A 70 -0.58 -4.95 -6.62
CA VAL A 70 0.88 -4.72 -6.65
C VAL A 70 1.67 -5.99 -6.97
N ALA A 71 1.13 -7.17 -6.68
CA ALA A 71 1.72 -8.44 -7.12
C ALA A 71 1.71 -8.55 -8.65
N VAL A 72 0.57 -8.25 -9.29
CA VAL A 72 0.39 -8.34 -10.74
C VAL A 72 1.07 -7.19 -11.48
N PHE A 73 0.83 -5.95 -11.07
CA PHE A 73 1.27 -4.75 -11.80
C PHE A 73 2.51 -4.08 -11.21
N GLY A 74 2.80 -4.29 -9.93
CA GLY A 74 3.84 -3.57 -9.19
C GLY A 74 5.25 -3.78 -9.74
N ARG A 75 5.54 -4.87 -10.46
CA ARG A 75 6.88 -5.09 -11.07
C ARG A 75 7.20 -4.03 -12.12
N ARG A 76 6.19 -3.54 -12.85
CA ARG A 76 6.36 -2.45 -13.81
C ARG A 76 6.65 -1.13 -13.10
N PHE A 77 5.92 -0.85 -12.01
CA PHE A 77 6.08 0.37 -11.22
C PHE A 77 7.42 0.40 -10.47
N TYR A 78 7.80 -0.70 -9.83
CA TYR A 78 9.09 -0.86 -9.15
C TYR A 78 10.29 -0.60 -10.08
N ARG A 79 10.24 -1.16 -11.31
CA ARG A 79 11.26 -0.91 -12.34
C ARG A 79 11.27 0.53 -12.85
N ARG A 80 10.14 1.24 -12.79
CA ARG A 80 10.06 2.65 -13.16
C ARG A 80 10.63 3.54 -12.06
N ALA A 81 10.32 3.25 -10.80
CA ALA A 81 10.85 3.95 -9.63
C ALA A 81 12.39 3.91 -9.62
N GLY A 82 13.01 2.74 -9.79
CA GLY A 82 14.48 2.61 -9.81
C GLY A 82 15.18 3.27 -11.00
N LYS A 83 14.44 3.69 -12.03
CA LYS A 83 14.97 4.48 -13.15
C LYS A 83 14.88 5.99 -12.91
N LYS A 84 13.98 6.43 -12.02
CA LYS A 84 14.00 7.80 -11.52
C LYS A 84 15.18 7.86 -10.56
N LYS A 85 16.23 8.63 -10.89
CA LYS A 85 17.28 8.90 -9.91
C LYS A 85 16.60 9.55 -8.69
N PRO A 86 16.88 9.11 -7.45
CA PRO A 86 16.44 9.86 -6.29
C PRO A 86 17.02 11.27 -6.42
N THR A 87 16.16 12.27 -6.57
CA THR A 87 16.58 13.67 -6.53
C THR A 87 16.99 13.95 -5.09
N PRO A 88 18.25 14.37 -4.84
CA PRO A 88 18.74 14.66 -3.49
C PRO A 88 18.00 15.82 -2.84
#